data_AF-A0A366LE70-F1
#
_entry.id   AF-A0A366LE70-F1
#
_cell.length_a   1.000
_cell.length_b   1.000
_cell.length_c   1.000
_cell.angle_alpha   90.00
_cell.angle_beta   90.00
_cell.angle_gamma   90.00
#
_symmetry.space_group_name_H-M   'P 1'
#
loop_
_entity.id
_entity.type
_entity.pdbx_description
1 polymer ?
#
loop_
_entity_poly.entity_id
_entity_poly.type
_entity_poly.pdbx_seq_one_letter_code
_entity_poly.pdbx_strand_id
1 'polypeptide(L)' 'MRDSDQELLDLLLPQLSDVQVEQVRRDEKTIRVTAQARPDDARPCPSCGTLTHRMHGRYRRH' A
#
# COMPACT_ATOMS: atom_id res chain seq x y z
N MET A 1 7.05 -14.26 -14.13
CA MET A 1 5.82 -13.48 -14.39
C MET A 1 5.32 -12.71 -13.16
N ARG A 2 6.19 -12.36 -12.19
CA ARG A 2 5.83 -11.66 -10.94
C ARG A 2 6.28 -10.19 -10.89
N ASP A 3 7.17 -9.77 -11.80
CA ASP A 3 7.74 -8.40 -11.80
C ASP A 3 6.82 -7.33 -12.41
N SER A 4 6.16 -7.62 -13.54
CA SER A 4 5.35 -6.61 -14.25
C SER A 4 4.12 -6.16 -13.46
N ASP A 5 3.52 -7.06 -12.69
CA ASP A 5 2.39 -6.73 -11.82
C ASP A 5 2.84 -5.84 -10.65
N GLN A 6 4.05 -6.06 -10.13
CA GLN A 6 4.59 -5.25 -9.04
C GLN A 6 4.98 -3.84 -9.52
N GLU A 7 5.64 -3.71 -10.68
CA GLU A 7 5.94 -2.39 -11.27
C GLU A 7 4.66 -1.58 -11.55
N LEU A 8 3.62 -2.24 -12.05
CA LEU A 8 2.35 -1.58 -12.31
C LEU A 8 1.66 -1.12 -11.02
N LEU A 9 1.75 -1.92 -9.95
CA LEU A 9 1.24 -1.55 -8.64
C LEU A 9 2.01 -0.39 -8.02
N ASP A 10 3.33 -0.37 -8.17
CA ASP A 10 4.17 0.72 -7.66
C ASP A 10 3.88 2.04 -8.39
N LEU A 11 3.57 1.97 -9.70
CA LEU A 11 3.17 3.14 -10.50
C LEU A 11 1.75 3.62 -10.18
N LEU A 12 0.78 2.71 -10.09
CA LEU A 12 -0.64 3.07 -9.93
C LEU A 12 -1.03 3.34 -8.49
N LEU A 13 -0.35 2.71 -7.54
CA LEU A 13 -0.66 2.73 -6.11
C LEU A 13 0.59 2.99 -5.27
N PRO A 14 1.35 4.07 -5.52
CA PRO A 14 2.59 4.37 -4.80
C PRO A 14 2.37 4.47 -3.29
N GLN A 15 1.16 4.82 -2.83
CA GLN A 15 0.80 4.81 -1.41
C GLN A 15 0.86 3.42 -0.74
N LEU A 16 0.94 2.33 -1.52
CA LEU A 16 1.08 0.97 -1.02
C LEU A 16 2.53 0.49 -0.96
N SER A 17 3.52 1.26 -1.45
CA SER A 17 4.94 0.89 -1.35
C SER A 17 5.40 0.71 0.09
N ASP A 18 4.76 1.44 1.01
CA ASP A 18 5.01 1.39 2.45
C ASP A 18 4.13 0.38 3.18
N VAL A 19 3.36 -0.42 2.44
CA VAL A 19 2.51 -1.49 2.98
C VAL A 19 3.16 -2.83 2.68
N GLN A 20 3.48 -3.58 3.73
CA GLN A 20 3.92 -4.97 3.62
C GLN A 20 2.72 -5.89 3.81
N VAL A 21 2.36 -6.63 2.77
CA VAL A 21 1.37 -7.70 2.89
C VAL A 21 1.99 -8.86 3.66
N GLU A 22 1.38 -9.20 4.79
CA GLU A 22 1.80 -10.30 5.65
C GLU A 22 1.12 -11.60 5.26
N GLN A 23 -0.16 -11.53 4.89
CA GLN A 23 -0.97 -12.71 4.61
C GLN A 23 -2.10 -12.39 3.63
N VAL A 24 -2.34 -13.31 2.69
CA VAL A 24 -3.51 -13.29 1.80
C VAL A 24 -4.30 -14.58 2.02
N ARG A 25 -5.54 -14.47 2.48
CA ARG A 25 -6.50 -15.59 2.53
C ARG A 25 -7.57 -15.39 1.48
N ARG A 26 -7.83 -16.45 0.72
CA ARG A 26 -8.92 -16.50 -0.25
C ARG A 26 -10.01 -17.38 0.34
N ASP A 27 -11.18 -16.78 0.55
CA ASP A 27 -12.41 -17.48 0.85
C ASP A 27 -13.26 -17.52 -0.45
N GLU A 28 -14.36 -18.28 -0.46
CA GLU A 28 -15.16 -18.52 -1.68
C GLU A 28 -15.62 -17.25 -2.41
N LYS A 29 -15.82 -16.14 -1.67
CA LYS A 29 -16.31 -14.87 -2.21
C LYS A 29 -15.48 -13.65 -1.80
N THR A 30 -14.45 -13.82 -0.98
CA THR A 30 -13.70 -12.70 -0.41
C THR A 30 -12.21 -12.96 -0.39
N ILE A 31 -11.44 -11.91 -0.61
CA ILE A 31 -10.01 -11.91 -0.38
C ILE A 31 -9.77 -11.11 0.89
N ARG A 32 -9.24 -11.77 1.93
CA ARG A 32 -8.80 -11.11 3.17
C ARG A 32 -7.30 -10.92 3.10
N VAL A 33 -6.87 -9.67 3.12
CA VAL A 33 -5.45 -9.29 3.12
C VAL A 33 -5.10 -8.73 4.50
N THR A 34 -4.13 -9.33 5.17
CA THR A 34 -3.48 -8.77 6.35
C THR A 34 -2.21 -8.08 5.89
N ALA A 35 -2.04 -6.82 6.28
CA ALA A 35 -0.87 -6.04 5.92
C ALA A 35 -0.54 -5.06 7.04
N GLN A 36 0.74 -4.73 7.18
CA GLN A 36 1.24 -3.71 8.09
C GLN A 36 1.95 -2.60 7.32
N ALA A 37 2.00 -1.40 7.89
CA ALA A 37 2.93 -0.39 7.42
C ALA A 37 4.37 -0.87 7.69
N ARG A 38 5.27 -0.72 6.72
CA ARG A 38 6.70 -1.01 6.91
C ARG A 38 7.24 -0.10 8.02
N PRO A 39 8.05 -0.62 8.96
CA PRO A 39 8.65 0.21 9.98
C PRO A 39 9.70 1.16 9.37
N ASP A 40 9.53 2.45 9.67
CA ASP A 40 10.59 3.40 10.04
C ASP A 40 11.33 4.28 9.02
N ASP A 41 10.77 4.58 7.86
CA ASP A 41 11.19 5.79 7.12
C ASP A 41 10.06 6.80 6.97
N ALA A 42 10.31 8.05 7.34
CA ALA A 42 9.45 9.16 6.96
C ALA A 42 9.47 9.29 5.43
N ARG A 43 8.30 9.15 4.80
CA ARG A 43 8.14 9.20 3.34
C ARG A 43 7.38 10.47 2.94
N PRO A 44 7.65 11.04 1.75
CA PRO A 44 6.89 12.18 1.27
C PRO A 44 5.43 11.80 1.05
N CYS A 45 4.51 12.54 1.63
CA CYS A 45 3.08 12.31 1.43
C CYS A 45 2.73 12.46 -0.07
N PRO A 46 2.04 11.50 -0.70
CA PRO A 46 1.68 11.60 -2.11
C PRO A 46 0.71 12.75 -2.42
N SER A 47 0.06 13.32 -1.39
CA SER A 47 -0.86 14.45 -1.53
C SER A 47 -0.19 15.82 -1.42
N CYS A 48 0.78 16.00 -0.51
CA CYS A 48 1.36 17.31 -0.18
C CYS A 48 2.89 17.35 -0.15
N GLY A 49 3.58 16.23 -0.36
CA GLY A 49 5.04 16.13 -0.38
C GLY A 49 5.73 16.17 1.00
N THR A 50 5.00 16.47 2.08
CA THR A 50 5.57 16.52 3.44
C THR A 50 6.06 15.15 3.90
N LEU A 51 7.30 15.09 4.41
CA LEU A 51 7.84 13.89 5.05
C LEU A 51 7.03 13.57 6.31
N THR A 52 6.48 12.36 6.38
CA THR A 52 5.66 11.94 7.50
C THR A 52 5.74 10.43 7.72
N HIS A 53 5.62 10.01 8.98
CA HIS A 53 5.43 8.60 9.35
C HIS A 53 3.95 8.16 9.21
N ARG A 54 3.02 9.11 9.04
CA ARG A 54 1.59 8.87 8.86
C ARG A 54 1.04 9.69 7.71
N MET A 55 0.48 9.04 6.70
CA MET A 55 -0.17 9.75 5.60
C MET A 55 -1.43 10.48 6.10
N HIS A 56 -1.56 11.76 5.75
CA HIS A 56 -2.71 12.60 6.11
C HIS A 56 -3.97 12.31 5.27
N GLY A 57 -3.89 11.37 4.31
CA GLY A 57 -4.97 11.02 3.39
C GLY A 57 -5.72 9.76 3.82
N ARG A 58 -7.05 9.79 3.72
CA ARG A 58 -7.90 8.60 3.82
C ARG A 58 -8.30 8.15 2.41
N TYR A 59 -7.99 6.92 2.06
CA TYR A 59 -8.54 6.30 0.86
C TYR A 59 -10.01 5.89 1.10
N ARG A 60 -10.94 6.38 0.28
CA ARG A 60 -12.31 5.86 0.18
C ARG A 60 -12.52 5.38 -1.25
N ARG A 61 -12.90 4.11 -1.43
CA ARG A 61 -13.61 3.66 -2.64
C ARG A 61 -15.10 3.91 -2.44
N HIS A 62 -15.73 4.53 -3.43
CA HIS A 62 -17.18 4.52 -3.60
C HIS A 62 -17.56 3.28 -4.39
#